data_AF-X0BH95-F1
#
_entry.id   AF-X0BH95-F1
#
_cell.length_a   1.000
_cell.length_b   1.000
_cell.length_c   1.000
_cell.angle_alpha   90.00
_cell.angle_beta   90.00
_cell.angle_gamma   90.00
#
_symmetry.space_group_name_H-M   'P 1'
#
loop_
_entity.id
_entity.type
_entity.pdbx_description
1 polymer ?
#
loop_
_entity_poly.entity_id
_entity_poly.type
_entity_poly.pdbx_seq_one_letter_code
_entity_poly.pdbx_strand_id
1 'polypeptide(L)'
;MLSSLEKRASLHPPNTAGFGGVPNNEIDTPICAVFIILYICFAATNMTIFQKNRRRNHKFILSGVLFGFSMARVTTLVLRIAWANRQHNARLAIAANILVNAGILLIYILNVVLSQRVLRAKQPLVGWHPIPRVGTRISYALIPGALIMSIVSVVVQLYSENQLVRSSCRDVQLASLTYLLVFTCLPIIHILTAISLPQRQDEESFGEGSMRAKVLIVTLSSCICILSAGFKAGANWSHPRQLSNPAWYHSKACFYILNFMLEILILCLLTFSRIDKRFYIPNGSTKHGDYSRTKLEGSDSMPMK
;
A
#
# COMPACT_ATOMS: atom_id res chain seq x y z
N MET A 1 -24.69 -24.08 -29.34
CA MET A 1 -24.89 -23.36 -28.06
C MET A 1 -23.61 -22.77 -27.47
N LEU A 2 -22.42 -23.37 -27.65
CA LEU A 2 -21.15 -22.76 -27.23
C LEU A 2 -20.73 -21.55 -28.10
N SER A 3 -21.03 -21.57 -29.41
CA SER A 3 -20.70 -20.47 -30.33
C SER A 3 -21.54 -19.19 -30.13
N SER A 4 -22.73 -19.28 -29.53
CA SER A 4 -23.58 -18.11 -29.22
C SER A 4 -23.20 -17.40 -27.91
N LEU A 5 -22.50 -18.09 -27.01
CA LEU A 5 -21.91 -17.48 -25.81
C LEU A 5 -20.58 -16.79 -26.13
N GLU A 6 -19.83 -17.33 -27.09
CA GLU A 6 -18.59 -16.72 -27.58
C GLU A 6 -18.85 -15.41 -28.35
N LYS A 7 -19.95 -15.34 -29.10
CA LYS A 7 -20.36 -14.14 -29.86
C LYS A 7 -20.91 -13.00 -28.98
N ARG A 8 -21.21 -13.24 -27.70
CA ARG A 8 -21.75 -12.24 -26.75
C ARG A 8 -20.71 -11.61 -25.83
N ALA A 9 -19.46 -12.06 -25.86
CA ALA A 9 -18.37 -11.47 -25.12
C ALA A 9 -17.39 -10.80 -26.09
N SER A 10 -17.88 -9.94 -27.00
CA SER A 10 -17.01 -9.03 -27.73
C SER A 10 -16.39 -8.08 -26.72
N LEU A 11 -15.16 -8.39 -26.31
CA LEU A 11 -14.41 -7.55 -25.41
C LEU A 11 -14.07 -6.26 -26.17
N HIS A 12 -14.56 -5.12 -25.68
CA HIS A 12 -14.28 -3.83 -26.29
C HIS A 12 -12.97 -3.29 -25.70
N PRO A 13 -11.83 -3.38 -26.40
CA PRO A 13 -10.57 -2.90 -25.86
C PRO A 13 -10.67 -1.40 -25.57
N PRO A 14 -10.10 -0.92 -24.44
CA PRO A 14 -10.16 0.48 -24.11
C PRO A 14 -9.39 1.31 -25.15
N ASN A 15 -10.07 2.27 -25.78
CA ASN A 15 -9.46 3.25 -26.70
C ASN A 15 -8.68 4.37 -25.99
N THR A 16 -8.56 4.31 -24.65
CA THR A 16 -7.89 5.31 -23.82
C THR A 16 -6.52 4.83 -23.37
N ALA A 17 -5.52 5.71 -23.43
CA ALA A 17 -4.16 5.40 -23.00
C ALA A 17 -4.13 5.07 -21.50
N GLY A 18 -3.72 3.84 -21.17
CA GLY A 18 -3.49 3.41 -19.80
C GLY A 18 -2.15 3.89 -19.27
N PHE A 19 -1.99 3.93 -17.94
CA PHE A 19 -0.72 4.29 -17.32
C PHE A 19 0.33 3.19 -17.59
N GLY A 20 1.47 3.57 -18.16
CA GLY A 20 2.53 2.63 -18.56
C GLY A 20 2.30 1.92 -19.88
N GLY A 21 1.26 2.30 -20.64
CA GLY A 21 0.98 1.84 -21.99
C GLY A 21 0.87 0.32 -22.16
N VAL A 22 0.94 -0.13 -23.41
CA VAL A 22 1.05 -1.55 -23.75
C VAL A 22 2.51 -1.99 -23.55
N PRO A 23 2.77 -3.07 -22.78
CA PRO A 23 4.13 -3.51 -22.50
C PRO A 23 4.78 -4.11 -23.75
N ASN A 24 6.08 -3.85 -23.93
CA ASN A 24 6.92 -4.37 -24.99
C ASN A 24 8.01 -5.24 -24.36
N ASN A 25 8.22 -6.45 -24.88
CA ASN A 25 9.24 -7.37 -24.40
C ASN A 25 10.65 -6.77 -24.34
N GLU A 26 11.05 -5.98 -25.34
CA GLU A 26 12.42 -5.43 -25.43
C GLU A 26 12.76 -4.49 -24.27
N ILE A 27 11.75 -3.77 -23.76
CA ILE A 27 11.93 -2.71 -22.75
C ILE A 27 11.39 -3.17 -21.39
N ASP A 28 10.16 -3.67 -21.33
CA ASP A 28 9.49 -3.99 -20.06
C ASP A 28 10.09 -5.25 -19.41
N THR A 29 10.55 -6.24 -20.17
CA THR A 29 11.12 -7.48 -19.61
C THR A 29 12.39 -7.24 -18.78
N PRO A 30 13.45 -6.57 -19.30
CA PRO A 30 14.66 -6.34 -18.51
C PRO A 30 14.39 -5.48 -17.29
N ILE A 31 13.56 -4.44 -17.42
CA ILE A 31 13.18 -3.56 -16.29
C ILE A 31 12.43 -4.35 -15.21
N CYS A 32 11.42 -5.13 -15.60
CA CYS A 32 10.67 -5.99 -14.67
C CYS A 32 11.57 -7.01 -13.98
N ALA A 33 12.53 -7.62 -14.69
CA ALA A 33 13.46 -8.59 -14.12
C ALA A 33 14.31 -7.97 -12.99
N VAL A 34 14.84 -6.76 -13.19
CA VAL A 34 15.59 -6.04 -12.15
C VAL A 34 14.72 -5.78 -10.91
N PHE A 35 13.49 -5.28 -11.10
CA PHE A 35 12.58 -5.06 -9.98
C PHE A 35 12.20 -6.36 -9.26
N ILE A 36 11.97 -7.45 -10.00
CA ILE A 36 11.67 -8.77 -9.42
C ILE A 36 12.81 -9.19 -8.49
N ILE A 37 14.06 -9.08 -8.93
CA ILE A 37 15.23 -9.41 -8.10
C ILE A 37 15.24 -8.56 -6.83
N LEU A 38 15.02 -7.24 -6.93
CA LEU A 38 14.97 -6.35 -5.78
C LEU A 38 13.86 -6.75 -4.79
N TYR A 39 12.64 -7.01 -5.26
CA TYR A 39 11.54 -7.45 -4.40
C TYR A 39 11.79 -8.81 -3.78
N ILE A 40 12.44 -9.75 -4.48
CA ILE A 40 12.84 -11.05 -3.90
C ILE A 40 13.86 -10.83 -2.78
N CYS A 41 14.86 -9.97 -2.96
CA CYS A 41 15.81 -9.63 -1.90
C CYS A 41 15.12 -9.03 -0.67
N PHE A 42 14.16 -8.12 -0.86
CA PHE A 42 13.36 -7.57 0.25
C PHE A 42 12.44 -8.60 0.88
N ALA A 43 11.84 -9.50 0.10
CA ALA A 43 11.03 -10.61 0.60
C ALA A 43 11.87 -11.53 1.49
N ALA A 44 13.04 -11.96 1.02
CA ALA A 44 13.96 -12.80 1.76
C ALA A 44 14.41 -12.12 3.07
N THR A 45 14.74 -10.83 3.01
CA THR A 45 15.16 -10.05 4.19
C THR A 45 14.03 -9.95 5.23
N ASN A 46 12.82 -9.55 4.80
CA ASN A 46 11.68 -9.41 5.70
C ASN A 46 11.21 -10.76 6.26
N MET A 47 11.26 -11.83 5.47
CA MET A 47 10.99 -13.19 5.93
C MET A 47 12.03 -13.64 6.97
N THR A 48 13.31 -13.38 6.74
CA THR A 48 14.38 -13.71 7.69
C THR A 48 14.19 -12.97 9.02
N ILE A 49 13.86 -11.68 8.96
CA ILE A 49 13.53 -10.87 10.15
C ILE A 49 12.32 -11.47 10.88
N PHE A 50 11.25 -11.79 10.16
CA PHE A 50 10.03 -12.37 10.73
C PHE A 50 10.31 -13.72 11.42
N GLN A 51 11.04 -14.62 10.77
CA GLN A 51 11.40 -15.92 11.33
C GLN A 51 12.30 -15.78 12.56
N LYS A 52 13.32 -14.92 12.50
CA LYS A 52 14.23 -14.67 13.64
C LYS A 52 13.48 -14.10 14.85
N ASN A 53 12.56 -13.17 14.62
CA ASN A 53 11.75 -12.57 15.68
C ASN A 53 10.73 -13.57 16.24
N ARG A 54 10.10 -14.39 15.38
CA ARG A 54 9.20 -15.47 15.81
C ARG A 54 9.90 -16.50 16.69
N ARG A 55 11.15 -16.88 16.36
CA ARG A 55 11.98 -17.79 17.18
C ARG A 55 12.32 -17.21 18.56
N ARG A 56 12.29 -15.89 18.72
CA ARG A 56 12.51 -15.18 19.99
C ARG A 56 11.21 -14.80 20.71
N ASN A 57 10.07 -15.39 20.33
CA ASN A 57 8.72 -15.01 20.80
C ASN A 57 8.34 -13.54 20.55
N HIS A 58 9.09 -12.81 19.71
CA HIS A 58 8.78 -11.45 19.29
C HIS A 58 7.92 -11.49 18.01
N LYS A 59 6.59 -11.55 18.14
CA LYS A 59 5.69 -11.60 16.98
C LYS A 59 5.50 -10.21 16.37
N PHE A 60 6.25 -9.90 15.31
CA PHE A 60 6.10 -8.63 14.58
C PHE A 60 5.40 -8.84 13.23
N ILE A 61 4.05 -8.75 13.24
CA ILE A 61 3.19 -9.01 12.09
C ILE A 61 3.51 -8.11 10.88
N LEU A 62 3.98 -6.88 11.11
CA LEU A 62 4.24 -5.92 10.02
C LEU A 62 5.39 -6.37 9.10
N SER A 63 6.39 -7.13 9.59
CA SER A 63 7.40 -7.74 8.70
C SER A 63 6.79 -8.81 7.78
N GLY A 64 5.77 -9.53 8.24
CA GLY A 64 5.00 -10.46 7.42
C GLY A 64 4.20 -9.73 6.32
N VAL A 65 3.64 -8.56 6.64
CA VAL A 65 2.95 -7.71 5.65
C VAL A 65 3.92 -7.21 4.57
N LEU A 66 5.13 -6.77 4.94
CA LEU A 66 6.16 -6.34 3.97
C LEU A 66 6.64 -7.49 3.06
N PHE A 67 6.74 -8.71 3.61
CA PHE A 67 6.98 -9.91 2.81
C PHE A 67 5.83 -10.15 1.81
N GLY A 68 4.58 -10.14 2.28
CA GLY A 68 3.40 -10.32 1.43
C GLY A 68 3.30 -9.26 0.34
N PHE A 69 3.62 -8.01 0.66
CA PHE A 69 3.72 -6.91 -0.31
C PHE A 69 4.77 -7.19 -1.39
N SER A 70 5.97 -7.62 -1.01
CA SER A 70 7.04 -7.93 -1.95
C SER A 70 6.64 -9.09 -2.88
N MET A 71 6.01 -10.13 -2.35
CA MET A 71 5.50 -11.25 -3.15
C MET A 71 4.38 -10.82 -4.11
N ALA A 72 3.45 -9.98 -3.65
CA ALA A 72 2.41 -9.42 -4.51
C ALA A 72 3.02 -8.65 -5.69
N ARG A 73 4.09 -7.87 -5.44
CA ARG A 73 4.80 -7.11 -6.48
C ARG A 73 5.58 -7.98 -7.47
N VAL A 74 6.21 -9.06 -7.00
CA VAL A 74 6.80 -10.07 -7.88
C VAL A 74 5.72 -10.63 -8.83
N THR A 75 4.57 -11.04 -8.29
CA THR A 75 3.45 -11.52 -9.10
C THR A 75 2.94 -10.47 -10.08
N THR A 76 2.80 -9.21 -9.67
CA THR A 76 2.43 -8.11 -10.57
C THR A 76 3.38 -8.00 -11.76
N LEU A 77 4.69 -8.03 -11.51
CA LEU A 77 5.72 -7.86 -12.54
C LEU A 77 5.80 -9.08 -13.47
N VAL A 78 5.64 -10.29 -12.94
CA VAL A 78 5.53 -11.52 -13.73
C VAL A 78 4.31 -11.47 -14.65
N LEU A 79 3.15 -11.03 -14.16
CA LEU A 79 1.97 -10.84 -15.01
C LEU A 79 2.19 -9.77 -16.09
N ARG A 80 2.96 -8.71 -15.78
CA ARG A 80 3.30 -7.67 -16.76
C ARG A 80 4.22 -8.22 -17.86
N ILE A 81 5.19 -9.07 -17.53
CA ILE A 81 6.02 -9.79 -18.53
C ILE A 81 5.16 -10.77 -19.34
N ALA A 82 4.25 -11.51 -18.69
CA ALA A 82 3.36 -12.43 -19.39
C ALA A 82 2.43 -11.69 -20.37
N TRP A 83 1.94 -10.51 -19.99
CA TRP A 83 1.17 -9.63 -20.88
C TRP A 83 2.01 -9.10 -22.04
N ALA A 84 3.29 -8.74 -21.81
CA ALA A 84 4.22 -8.34 -22.87
C ALA A 84 4.41 -9.43 -23.93
N ASN A 85 4.45 -10.70 -23.52
CA ASN A 85 4.55 -11.86 -24.42
C ASN A 85 3.22 -12.22 -25.12
N ARG A 86 2.08 -11.79 -24.58
CA ARG A 86 0.73 -12.13 -25.08
C ARG A 86 -0.17 -10.91 -25.09
N GLN A 87 0.19 -9.88 -25.87
CA GLN A 87 -0.45 -8.57 -25.86
C GLN A 87 -1.95 -8.61 -26.16
N HIS A 88 -2.40 -9.55 -27.00
CA HIS A 88 -3.82 -9.72 -27.37
C HIS A 88 -4.69 -10.31 -26.26
N ASN A 89 -4.09 -10.85 -25.19
CA ASN A 89 -4.85 -11.45 -24.10
C ASN A 89 -5.24 -10.39 -23.06
N ALA A 90 -6.44 -9.82 -23.22
CA ALA A 90 -6.93 -8.78 -22.34
C ALA A 90 -7.10 -9.23 -20.88
N ARG A 91 -7.34 -10.51 -20.61
CA ARG A 91 -7.45 -11.02 -19.22
C ARG A 91 -6.13 -10.81 -18.45
N LEU A 92 -4.99 -11.02 -19.12
CA LEU A 92 -3.68 -10.74 -18.54
C LEU A 92 -3.47 -9.24 -18.30
N ALA A 93 -3.87 -8.41 -19.26
CA ALA A 93 -3.80 -6.96 -19.13
C ALA A 93 -4.59 -6.45 -17.91
N ILE A 94 -5.81 -6.94 -17.73
CA ILE A 94 -6.70 -6.56 -16.63
C ILE A 94 -6.09 -7.02 -15.30
N ALA A 95 -5.70 -8.29 -15.20
CA ALA A 95 -5.13 -8.84 -13.98
C ALA A 95 -3.84 -8.11 -13.57
N ALA A 96 -2.97 -7.78 -14.54
CA ALA A 96 -1.76 -7.00 -14.29
C ALA A 96 -2.10 -5.61 -13.74
N ASN A 97 -3.01 -4.87 -14.38
CA ASN A 97 -3.39 -3.51 -13.96
C ASN A 97 -4.06 -3.49 -12.58
N ILE A 98 -4.93 -4.47 -12.29
CA ILE A 98 -5.56 -4.60 -10.98
C ILE A 98 -4.49 -4.81 -9.91
N LEU A 99 -3.55 -5.74 -10.12
CA LEU A 99 -2.46 -5.98 -9.15
C LEU A 99 -1.51 -4.79 -9.01
N VAL A 100 -1.26 -4.02 -10.07
CA VAL A 100 -0.47 -2.78 -9.99
C VAL A 100 -1.12 -1.81 -8.99
N ASN A 101 -2.42 -1.59 -9.12
CA ASN A 101 -3.16 -0.64 -8.29
C ASN A 101 -3.43 -1.18 -6.87
N ALA A 102 -3.78 -2.46 -6.74
CA ALA A 102 -4.11 -3.08 -5.46
C ALA A 102 -2.87 -3.33 -4.58
N GLY A 103 -1.70 -3.60 -5.17
CA GLY A 103 -0.51 -4.00 -4.42
C GLY A 103 -0.06 -2.98 -3.37
N ILE A 104 -0.17 -1.67 -3.65
CA ILE A 104 0.30 -0.60 -2.77
C ILE A 104 -0.57 -0.44 -1.50
N LEU A 105 -1.79 -0.97 -1.52
CA LEU A 105 -2.74 -0.86 -0.41
C LEU A 105 -2.19 -1.43 0.90
N LEU A 106 -1.37 -2.49 0.82
CA LEU A 106 -0.71 -3.08 1.99
C LEU A 106 0.20 -2.07 2.71
N ILE A 107 0.90 -1.22 1.95
CA ILE A 107 1.77 -0.17 2.49
C ILE A 107 0.94 0.97 3.08
N TYR A 108 -0.18 1.33 2.46
CA TYR A 108 -1.09 2.35 3.00
C TYR A 108 -1.62 1.92 4.37
N ILE A 109 -2.08 0.67 4.48
CA ILE A 109 -2.54 0.10 5.75
C ILE A 109 -1.40 0.10 6.78
N LEU A 110 -0.20 -0.32 6.38
CA LEU A 110 0.97 -0.35 7.27
C LEU A 110 1.30 1.04 7.81
N ASN A 111 1.31 2.09 6.98
CA ASN A 111 1.59 3.46 7.42
C ASN A 111 0.53 3.98 8.40
N VAL A 112 -0.75 3.67 8.19
CA VAL A 112 -1.80 4.02 9.17
C VAL A 112 -1.57 3.29 10.48
N VAL A 113 -1.28 1.98 10.46
CA VAL A 113 -0.98 1.21 11.69
C VAL A 113 0.23 1.79 12.42
N LEU A 114 1.32 2.14 11.71
CA LEU A 114 2.50 2.74 12.32
C LEU A 114 2.20 4.12 12.91
N SER A 115 1.50 4.99 12.18
CA SER A 115 1.12 6.32 12.68
C SER A 115 0.21 6.25 13.91
N GLN A 116 -0.72 5.29 13.97
CA GLN A 116 -1.53 5.05 15.16
C GLN A 116 -0.70 4.63 16.37
N ARG A 117 0.33 3.81 16.16
CA ARG A 117 1.28 3.45 17.24
C ARG A 117 2.03 4.68 17.72
N VAL A 118 2.45 5.57 16.82
CA VAL A 118 3.10 6.83 17.19
C VAL A 118 2.15 7.72 17.99
N LEU A 119 0.90 7.89 17.53
CA LEU A 119 -0.11 8.69 18.22
C LEU A 119 -0.42 8.16 19.62
N ARG A 120 -0.59 6.83 19.77
CA ARG A 120 -0.84 6.21 21.09
C ARG A 120 0.34 6.30 22.04
N ALA A 121 1.57 6.27 21.52
CA ALA A 121 2.78 6.46 22.32
C ALA A 121 2.92 7.91 22.82
N LYS A 122 2.72 8.89 21.94
CA LYS A 122 2.86 10.33 22.25
C LYS A 122 1.71 10.89 23.08
N GLN A 123 0.47 10.52 22.72
CA GLN A 123 -0.75 11.12 23.26
C GLN A 123 -1.78 10.01 23.53
N PRO A 124 -1.63 9.27 24.64
CA PRO A 124 -2.47 8.11 24.93
C PRO A 124 -3.96 8.48 25.04
N LEU A 125 -4.33 9.58 25.69
CA LEU A 125 -5.76 9.96 25.83
C LEU A 125 -6.46 10.12 24.47
N VAL A 126 -5.81 10.78 23.52
CA VAL A 126 -6.35 10.95 22.16
C VAL A 126 -6.29 9.64 21.39
N GLY A 127 -5.16 8.93 21.44
CA GLY A 127 -4.95 7.68 20.71
C GLY A 127 -5.84 6.51 21.18
N TRP A 128 -6.32 6.55 22.43
CA TRP A 128 -7.25 5.59 23.03
C TRP A 128 -8.71 6.05 23.02
N HIS A 129 -8.99 7.29 22.63
CA HIS A 129 -10.35 7.78 22.49
C HIS A 129 -11.14 6.94 21.45
N PRO A 130 -12.44 6.66 21.67
CA PRO A 130 -13.23 5.83 20.76
C PRO A 130 -13.32 6.41 19.34
N ILE A 131 -13.33 7.73 19.18
CA ILE A 131 -13.46 8.40 17.87
C ILE A 131 -12.36 7.97 16.87
N PRO A 132 -11.05 8.19 17.11
CA PRO A 132 -10.01 7.78 16.18
C PRO A 132 -9.96 6.26 15.99
N ARG A 133 -10.34 5.47 17.00
CA ARG A 133 -10.42 4.01 16.90
C ARG A 133 -11.53 3.55 15.94
N VAL A 134 -12.73 4.14 16.05
CA VAL A 134 -13.87 3.83 15.19
C VAL A 134 -13.64 4.38 13.78
N GLY A 135 -13.21 5.63 13.67
CA GLY A 135 -12.95 6.27 12.38
C GLY A 135 -11.96 5.46 11.54
N THR A 136 -10.81 5.08 12.12
CA THR A 136 -9.82 4.28 11.40
C THR A 136 -10.31 2.87 11.05
N ARG A 137 -11.14 2.24 11.90
CA ARG A 137 -11.77 0.95 11.59
C ARG A 137 -12.72 1.04 10.39
N ILE A 138 -13.54 2.09 10.34
CA ILE A 138 -14.43 2.38 9.20
C ILE A 138 -13.58 2.63 7.95
N SER A 139 -12.52 3.44 8.05
CA SER A 139 -11.63 3.67 6.92
C SER A 139 -10.99 2.38 6.40
N TYR A 140 -10.54 1.48 7.28
CA TYR A 140 -10.03 0.18 6.84
C TYR A 140 -11.08 -0.70 6.15
N ALA A 141 -12.33 -0.66 6.60
CA ALA A 141 -13.43 -1.42 5.97
C ALA A 141 -13.80 -0.89 4.58
N LEU A 142 -13.62 0.41 4.35
CA LEU A 142 -13.90 1.06 3.06
C LEU A 142 -12.83 0.76 1.99
N ILE A 143 -11.59 0.44 2.36
CA ILE A 143 -10.53 0.07 1.39
C ILE A 143 -10.92 -1.13 0.49
N PRO A 144 -11.30 -2.31 1.04
CA PRO A 144 -11.70 -3.42 0.20
C PRO A 144 -12.98 -3.10 -0.58
N GLY A 145 -13.90 -2.30 -0.03
CA GLY A 145 -15.08 -1.81 -0.74
C GLY A 145 -14.70 -0.99 -1.99
N ALA A 146 -13.83 0.01 -1.84
CA ALA A 146 -13.32 0.83 -2.93
C ALA A 146 -12.55 -0.02 -3.97
N LEU A 147 -11.79 -1.02 -3.53
CA LEU A 147 -11.09 -1.94 -4.42
C LEU A 147 -12.07 -2.78 -5.24
N ILE A 148 -13.06 -3.40 -4.60
CA ILE A 148 -14.08 -4.23 -5.27
C ILE A 148 -14.85 -3.38 -6.27
N MET A 149 -15.34 -2.20 -5.85
CA MET A 149 -16.07 -1.29 -6.73
C MET A 149 -15.22 -0.85 -7.94
N SER A 150 -13.94 -0.56 -7.73
CA SER A 150 -13.01 -0.22 -8.81
C SER A 150 -12.81 -1.40 -9.79
N ILE A 151 -12.60 -2.63 -9.28
CA ILE A 151 -12.43 -3.82 -10.12
C ILE A 151 -13.70 -4.10 -10.93
N VAL A 152 -14.87 -4.10 -10.28
CA VAL A 152 -16.16 -4.32 -10.94
C VAL A 152 -16.39 -3.25 -12.02
N SER A 153 -16.09 -1.99 -11.74
CA SER A 153 -16.21 -0.90 -12.71
C SER A 153 -15.31 -1.10 -13.93
N VAL A 154 -14.08 -1.59 -13.75
CA VAL A 154 -13.19 -1.92 -14.88
C VAL A 154 -13.77 -3.05 -15.72
N VAL A 155 -14.26 -4.12 -15.08
CA VAL A 155 -14.84 -5.27 -15.78
C VAL A 155 -16.10 -4.86 -16.55
N VAL A 156 -17.03 -4.13 -15.91
CA VAL A 156 -18.27 -3.66 -16.55
C VAL A 156 -17.96 -2.73 -17.72
N GLN A 157 -16.99 -1.84 -17.58
CA GLN A 157 -16.60 -0.90 -18.64
C GLN A 157 -16.07 -1.60 -19.91
N LEU A 158 -15.52 -2.82 -19.79
CA LEU A 158 -14.99 -3.59 -20.93
C LEU A 158 -16.07 -4.33 -21.72
N TYR A 159 -17.17 -4.71 -21.05
CA TYR A 159 -18.29 -5.42 -21.69
C TYR A 159 -19.45 -4.49 -22.05
N SER A 160 -19.43 -3.23 -21.60
CA SER A 160 -20.52 -2.29 -21.83
C SER A 160 -20.29 -1.41 -23.06
N GLU A 161 -21.26 -1.42 -23.97
CA GLU A 161 -21.32 -0.51 -25.13
C GLU A 161 -22.01 0.81 -24.79
N ASN A 162 -22.78 0.87 -23.69
CA ASN A 162 -23.55 2.03 -23.31
C ASN A 162 -22.65 3.11 -22.68
N GLN A 163 -22.63 4.29 -23.30
CA GLN A 163 -21.81 5.42 -22.86
C GLN A 163 -22.13 5.88 -21.43
N LEU A 164 -23.41 5.82 -21.01
CA LEU A 164 -23.83 6.20 -19.66
C LEU A 164 -23.26 5.24 -18.60
N VAL A 165 -23.23 3.93 -18.90
CA VAL A 165 -22.65 2.94 -17.99
C VAL A 165 -21.14 3.14 -17.88
N ARG A 166 -20.47 3.46 -19.00
CA ARG A 166 -19.03 3.72 -19.03
C ARG A 166 -18.65 5.00 -18.26
N SER A 167 -19.47 6.05 -18.31
CA SER A 167 -19.23 7.27 -17.53
C SER A 167 -19.45 7.02 -16.04
N SER A 168 -20.52 6.35 -15.63
CA SER A 168 -20.73 6.01 -14.22
C SER A 168 -19.62 5.11 -13.67
N CYS A 169 -19.15 4.13 -14.45
CA CYS A 169 -18.00 3.30 -14.05
C CYS A 169 -16.71 4.13 -13.91
N ARG A 170 -16.53 5.16 -14.72
CA ARG A 170 -15.40 6.08 -14.61
C ARG A 170 -15.49 6.89 -13.31
N ASP A 171 -16.67 7.41 -12.97
CA ASP A 171 -16.89 8.17 -11.74
C ASP A 171 -16.61 7.31 -10.50
N VAL A 172 -17.04 6.04 -10.50
CA VAL A 172 -16.73 5.09 -9.42
C VAL A 172 -15.23 4.84 -9.28
N GLN A 173 -14.50 4.70 -10.40
CA GLN A 173 -13.03 4.55 -10.35
C GLN A 173 -12.35 5.82 -9.81
N LEU A 174 -12.78 7.00 -10.24
CA LEU A 174 -12.25 8.28 -9.75
C LEU A 174 -12.53 8.49 -8.26
N ALA A 175 -13.75 8.16 -7.81
CA ALA A 175 -14.10 8.19 -6.40
C ALA A 175 -13.24 7.23 -5.59
N SER A 176 -13.02 6.01 -6.08
CA SER A 176 -12.17 5.00 -5.43
C SER A 176 -10.72 5.47 -5.29
N LEU A 177 -10.13 6.03 -6.35
CA LEU A 177 -8.77 6.58 -6.32
C LEU A 177 -8.65 7.79 -5.39
N THR A 178 -9.64 8.67 -5.41
CA THR A 178 -9.69 9.87 -4.54
C THR A 178 -9.81 9.46 -3.08
N TYR A 179 -10.64 8.46 -2.78
CA TYR A 179 -10.75 7.89 -1.45
C TYR A 179 -9.41 7.31 -0.96
N LEU A 180 -8.72 6.54 -1.81
CA LEU A 180 -7.40 5.99 -1.47
C LEU A 180 -6.37 7.11 -1.22
N LEU A 181 -6.39 8.19 -2.01
CA LEU A 181 -5.55 9.37 -1.77
C LEU A 181 -5.83 9.99 -0.40
N VAL A 182 -7.10 10.24 -0.06
CA VAL A 182 -7.48 10.76 1.26
C VAL A 182 -7.02 9.81 2.37
N PHE A 183 -7.16 8.51 2.17
CA PHE A 183 -6.69 7.50 3.11
C PHE A 183 -5.17 7.58 3.35
N THR A 184 -4.37 7.83 2.29
CA THR A 184 -2.91 8.02 2.45
C THR A 184 -2.50 9.27 3.22
N CYS A 185 -3.41 10.24 3.40
CA CYS A 185 -3.17 11.43 4.20
C CYS A 185 -3.40 11.19 5.72
N LEU A 186 -4.16 10.14 6.09
CA LEU A 186 -4.47 9.83 7.49
C LEU A 186 -3.22 9.67 8.39
N PRO A 187 -2.13 8.98 7.95
CA PRO A 187 -0.92 8.90 8.75
C PRO A 187 -0.33 10.26 9.09
N ILE A 188 -0.32 11.20 8.14
CA ILE A 188 0.18 12.55 8.37
C ILE A 188 -0.71 13.28 9.37
N ILE A 189 -2.03 13.15 9.27
CA ILE A 189 -2.97 13.73 10.24
C ILE A 189 -2.68 13.20 11.66
N HIS A 190 -2.52 11.89 11.84
CA HIS A 190 -2.16 11.31 13.14
C HIS A 190 -0.82 11.85 13.68
N ILE A 191 0.19 12.01 12.82
CA ILE A 191 1.49 12.55 13.21
C ILE A 191 1.39 14.03 13.59
N LEU A 192 0.66 14.84 12.82
CA LEU A 192 0.43 16.24 13.12
C LEU A 192 -0.28 16.40 14.46
N THR A 193 -1.36 15.64 14.70
CA THR A 193 -2.02 15.62 16.01
C THR A 193 -1.05 15.22 17.13
N ALA A 194 -0.16 14.24 16.90
CA ALA A 194 0.80 13.82 17.93
C ALA A 194 1.87 14.88 18.27
N ILE A 195 2.22 15.77 17.32
CA ILE A 195 3.26 16.80 17.51
C ILE A 195 2.67 18.12 18.00
N SER A 196 1.46 18.48 17.56
CA SER A 196 0.81 19.74 17.93
C SER A 196 0.33 19.77 19.38
N LEU A 197 0.08 18.60 20.01
CA LEU A 197 -0.27 18.54 21.41
C LEU A 197 0.99 18.63 22.30
N PRO A 198 0.94 19.37 23.42
CA PRO A 198 2.06 19.51 24.34
C PRO A 198 2.52 18.16 24.88
N GLN A 199 3.82 18.04 25.11
CA GLN A 199 4.43 16.81 25.61
C GLN A 199 3.86 16.46 26.98
N ARG A 200 3.31 15.24 27.11
CA ARG A 200 2.66 14.77 28.34
C ARG A 200 3.60 13.86 29.12
N GLN A 201 3.46 13.85 30.45
CA GLN A 201 4.26 12.99 31.34
C GLN A 201 3.99 11.49 31.11
N ASP A 202 2.84 11.14 30.51
CA ASP A 202 2.43 9.76 30.22
C ASP A 202 2.95 9.22 28.86
N GLU A 203 4.00 9.83 28.28
CA GLU A 203 4.56 9.40 26.99
C GLU A 203 5.21 8.01 27.11
N GLU A 204 4.69 7.03 26.36
CA GLU A 204 5.23 5.66 26.35
C GLU A 204 6.18 5.45 25.17
N SER A 205 7.40 4.98 25.44
CA SER A 205 8.35 4.60 24.39
C SER A 205 8.12 3.16 23.91
N PHE A 206 7.22 2.97 22.94
CA PHE A 206 7.00 1.63 22.36
C PHE A 206 8.22 1.13 21.57
N GLY A 207 8.87 0.06 21.99
CA GLY A 207 10.00 -0.55 21.31
C GLY A 207 11.30 0.26 21.45
N GLU A 208 12.30 -0.06 20.63
CA GLU A 208 13.63 0.55 20.72
C GLU A 208 13.74 1.89 19.95
N GLY A 209 14.64 2.76 20.41
CA GLY A 209 15.05 3.98 19.69
C GLY A 209 14.16 5.22 19.90
N SER A 210 14.69 6.36 19.45
CA SER A 210 14.07 7.68 19.64
C SER A 210 12.71 7.82 18.96
N MET A 211 11.78 8.48 19.65
CA MET A 211 10.44 8.79 19.13
C MET A 211 10.50 9.72 17.90
N ARG A 212 11.47 10.63 17.85
CA ARG A 212 11.70 11.51 16.68
C ARG A 212 12.01 10.70 15.42
N ALA A 213 12.81 9.65 15.55
CA ALA A 213 13.12 8.78 14.42
C ALA A 213 11.87 8.02 13.94
N LYS A 214 11.00 7.55 14.85
CA LYS A 214 9.73 6.88 14.51
C LYS A 214 8.79 7.80 13.75
N VAL A 215 8.65 9.04 14.22
CA VAL A 215 7.90 10.10 13.53
C VAL A 215 8.49 10.34 12.14
N LEU A 216 9.81 10.54 12.03
CA LEU A 216 10.46 10.80 10.74
C LEU A 216 10.25 9.67 9.73
N ILE A 217 10.41 8.41 10.16
CA ILE A 217 10.21 7.23 9.29
C ILE A 217 8.78 7.20 8.74
N VAL A 218 7.77 7.38 9.62
CA VAL A 218 6.36 7.32 9.23
C VAL A 218 5.97 8.51 8.36
N THR A 219 6.48 9.71 8.64
CA THR A 219 6.25 10.90 7.82
C THR A 219 6.83 10.71 6.43
N LEU A 220 8.10 10.30 6.31
CA LEU A 220 8.75 10.09 5.02
C LEU A 220 8.04 9.01 4.20
N SER A 221 7.71 7.86 4.79
CA SER A 221 6.98 6.80 4.09
C SER A 221 5.59 7.25 3.63
N SER A 222 4.91 8.08 4.42
CA SER A 222 3.59 8.60 4.11
C SER A 222 3.64 9.66 3.00
N CYS A 223 4.64 10.56 3.01
CA CYS A 223 4.86 11.52 1.92
C CYS A 223 5.06 10.82 0.58
N ILE A 224 5.86 9.74 0.55
CA ILE A 224 6.06 8.95 -0.68
C ILE A 224 4.74 8.27 -1.11
N CYS A 225 3.93 7.78 -0.17
CA CYS A 225 2.62 7.20 -0.48
C CYS A 225 1.64 8.22 -1.06
N ILE A 226 1.59 9.43 -0.48
CA ILE A 226 0.76 10.54 -0.97
C ILE A 226 1.21 10.96 -2.37
N LEU A 227 2.52 11.05 -2.62
CA LEU A 227 3.05 11.34 -3.96
C LEU A 227 2.58 10.29 -4.99
N SER A 228 2.71 9.00 -4.67
CA SER A 228 2.29 7.92 -5.55
C SER A 228 0.77 7.90 -5.78
N ALA A 229 -0.03 8.03 -4.72
CA ALA A 229 -1.48 8.08 -4.79
C ALA A 229 -1.97 9.33 -5.54
N GLY A 230 -1.38 10.48 -5.23
CA GLY A 230 -1.71 11.78 -5.81
C GLY A 230 -1.41 11.81 -7.30
N PHE A 231 -0.29 11.24 -7.72
CA PHE A 231 0.00 11.07 -9.14
C PHE A 231 -1.04 10.18 -9.84
N LYS A 232 -1.40 9.03 -9.26
CA LYS A 232 -2.42 8.13 -9.84
C LYS A 232 -3.78 8.80 -9.95
N ALA A 233 -4.19 9.51 -8.90
CA ALA A 233 -5.42 10.27 -8.90
C ALA A 233 -5.38 11.37 -9.97
N GLY A 234 -4.33 12.19 -9.99
CA GLY A 234 -4.18 13.29 -10.96
C GLY A 234 -4.15 12.79 -12.41
N ALA A 235 -3.41 11.73 -12.70
CA ALA A 235 -3.36 11.13 -14.03
C ALA A 235 -4.73 10.59 -14.47
N ASN A 236 -5.55 10.06 -13.55
CA ASN A 236 -6.89 9.59 -13.89
C ASN A 236 -7.93 10.72 -13.94
N TRP A 237 -7.83 11.76 -13.11
CA TRP A 237 -8.69 12.93 -13.20
C TRP A 237 -8.44 13.76 -14.46
N SER A 238 -7.24 13.65 -15.05
CA SER A 238 -6.94 14.26 -16.35
C SER A 238 -7.86 13.74 -17.45
N HIS A 239 -8.11 14.59 -18.46
CA HIS A 239 -8.97 14.23 -19.59
C HIS A 239 -8.47 12.93 -20.26
N PRO A 240 -9.35 11.92 -20.47
CA PRO A 240 -8.97 10.68 -21.12
C PRO A 240 -8.34 10.95 -22.49
N ARG A 241 -7.10 10.51 -22.69
CA ARG A 241 -6.40 10.62 -23.97
C ARG A 241 -6.47 9.32 -24.74
N GLN A 242 -6.50 9.41 -26.06
CA GLN A 242 -6.49 8.25 -26.94
C GLN A 242 -5.12 7.55 -26.93
N LEU A 243 -5.07 6.25 -27.24
CA LEU A 243 -3.80 5.50 -27.34
C LEU A 243 -2.81 6.11 -28.34
N SER A 244 -3.31 6.77 -29.39
CA SER A 244 -2.51 7.42 -30.44
C SER A 244 -1.82 8.70 -29.98
N ASN A 245 -2.31 9.34 -28.91
CA ASN A 245 -1.76 10.60 -28.39
C ASN A 245 -1.62 10.57 -26.85
N PRO A 246 -0.72 9.73 -26.31
CA PRO A 246 -0.49 9.65 -24.88
C PRO A 246 0.24 10.91 -24.37
N ALA A 247 -0.15 11.41 -23.20
CA ALA A 247 0.61 12.44 -22.48
C ALA A 247 1.89 11.87 -21.85
N TRP A 248 2.79 12.77 -21.41
CA TRP A 248 4.06 12.41 -20.75
C TRP A 248 3.88 11.48 -19.54
N TYR A 249 2.81 11.68 -18.77
CA TYR A 249 2.50 10.88 -17.58
C TYR A 249 1.97 9.48 -17.91
N HIS A 250 1.67 9.16 -19.17
CA HIS A 250 1.37 7.79 -19.59
C HIS A 250 2.62 6.97 -19.95
N SER A 251 3.79 7.60 -19.97
CA SER A 251 5.05 6.95 -20.35
C SER A 251 5.40 5.76 -19.44
N LYS A 252 6.14 4.80 -20.00
CA LYS A 252 6.65 3.64 -19.26
C LYS A 252 7.60 4.06 -18.13
N ALA A 253 8.41 5.09 -18.35
CA ALA A 253 9.31 5.62 -17.34
C ALA A 253 8.54 6.11 -16.10
N CYS A 254 7.52 6.95 -16.30
CA CYS A 254 6.65 7.41 -15.20
C CYS A 254 5.99 6.22 -14.49
N PHE A 255 5.52 5.22 -15.24
CA PHE A 255 4.92 4.03 -14.67
C PHE A 255 5.86 3.26 -13.74
N TYR A 256 7.10 2.99 -14.17
CA TYR A 256 8.05 2.24 -13.35
C TYR A 256 8.56 3.04 -12.15
N ILE A 257 8.83 4.32 -12.32
CA ILE A 257 9.33 5.18 -11.23
C ILE A 257 8.25 5.36 -10.16
N LEU A 258 7.04 5.75 -10.54
CA LEU A 258 6.01 6.19 -9.60
C LEU A 258 5.22 5.04 -8.97
N ASN A 259 5.22 3.86 -9.60
CA ASN A 259 4.71 2.64 -8.97
C ASN A 259 5.81 1.88 -8.24
N PHE A 260 6.90 1.49 -8.90
CA PHE A 260 7.82 0.49 -8.34
C PHE A 260 9.03 1.11 -7.65
N MET A 261 9.68 2.15 -8.20
CA MET A 261 10.83 2.76 -7.51
C MET A 261 10.42 3.40 -6.19
N LEU A 262 9.33 4.17 -6.16
CA LEU A 262 8.84 4.78 -4.90
C LEU A 262 8.51 3.72 -3.84
N GLU A 263 7.98 2.57 -4.26
CA GLU A 263 7.69 1.46 -3.35
C GLU A 263 8.94 0.75 -2.84
N ILE A 264 9.95 0.59 -3.69
CA ILE A 264 11.26 0.10 -3.28
C ILE A 264 11.89 1.07 -2.27
N LEU A 265 11.80 2.39 -2.48
CA LEU A 265 12.27 3.38 -1.51
C LEU A 265 11.55 3.26 -0.17
N ILE A 266 10.23 3.03 -0.18
CA ILE A 266 9.48 2.75 1.04
C ILE A 266 9.95 1.44 1.70
N LEU A 267 10.19 0.38 0.93
CA LEU A 267 10.72 -0.88 1.44
C LEU A 267 12.11 -0.72 2.06
N CYS A 268 13.01 0.03 1.41
CA CYS A 268 14.30 0.39 1.96
C CYS A 268 14.12 1.10 3.30
N LEU A 269 13.31 2.17 3.33
CA LEU A 269 13.08 2.97 4.51
C LEU A 269 12.54 2.12 5.66
N LEU A 270 11.53 1.30 5.43
CA LEU A 270 10.90 0.49 6.47
C LEU A 270 11.78 -0.68 6.92
N THR A 271 12.43 -1.38 5.98
CA THR A 271 13.25 -2.57 6.30
C THR A 271 14.55 -2.17 7.01
N PHE A 272 15.28 -1.19 6.48
CA PHE A 272 16.58 -0.77 7.04
C PHE A 272 16.44 0.06 8.31
N SER A 273 15.32 0.79 8.48
CA SER A 273 15.06 1.48 9.76
C SER A 273 14.73 0.52 10.90
N ARG A 274 14.71 -0.81 10.68
CA ARG A 274 14.42 -1.84 11.67
C ARG A 274 13.11 -1.55 12.41
N ILE A 275 12.03 -1.34 11.64
CA ILE A 275 10.70 -1.12 12.21
C ILE A 275 10.27 -2.25 13.14
N ASP A 276 10.82 -3.45 12.93
CA ASP A 276 10.60 -4.64 13.75
C ASP A 276 10.98 -4.44 15.21
N LYS A 277 12.06 -3.69 15.47
CA LYS A 277 12.49 -3.33 16.82
C LYS A 277 11.86 -2.04 17.30
N ARG A 278 11.76 -1.04 16.42
CA ARG A 278 11.32 0.32 16.79
C ARG A 278 9.85 0.42 17.14
N PHE A 279 9.01 -0.46 16.60
CA PHE A 279 7.56 -0.43 16.82
C PHE A 279 7.04 -1.69 17.50
N TYR A 280 7.91 -2.45 18.17
CA TYR A 280 7.50 -3.67 18.88
C TYR A 280 6.58 -3.35 20.06
N ILE A 281 5.46 -4.07 20.13
CA ILE A 281 4.50 -4.01 21.24
C ILE A 281 4.30 -5.47 21.73
N PRO A 282 4.59 -5.79 23.01
CA PRO A 282 4.32 -7.08 23.60
C PRO A 282 2.85 -7.50 23.44
N ASN A 283 2.62 -8.82 23.31
CA ASN A 283 1.25 -9.34 23.28
C ASN A 283 0.56 -9.07 24.62
N GLY A 284 -0.65 -8.49 24.60
CA GLY A 284 -1.45 -8.22 25.80
C GLY A 284 -1.58 -6.75 26.20
N SER A 285 -0.72 -5.86 25.68
CA SER A 285 -0.86 -4.41 25.94
C SER A 285 -2.04 -3.82 25.16
N THR A 286 -3.21 -3.81 25.80
CA THR A 286 -4.49 -3.41 25.18
C THR A 286 -5.10 -2.17 25.81
N LYS A 287 -4.50 -1.64 26.87
CA LYS A 287 -4.90 -0.41 27.56
C LYS A 287 -3.70 0.52 27.74
N HIS A 288 -4.00 1.77 28.05
CA HIS A 288 -2.99 2.76 28.44
C HIS A 288 -2.21 2.26 29.68
N GLY A 289 -0.88 2.39 29.66
CA GLY A 289 -0.02 2.00 30.78
C GLY A 289 0.38 0.53 30.80
N ASP A 290 -0.31 -0.36 30.05
CA ASP A 290 0.03 -1.79 30.01
C ASP A 290 1.45 -2.02 29.47
N TYR A 291 1.89 -1.21 28.51
CA TYR A 291 3.22 -1.34 27.93
C TYR A 291 4.32 -1.04 28.95
N SER A 292 4.19 0.08 29.67
CA SER A 292 5.13 0.48 30.72
C SER A 292 5.12 -0.51 31.88
N ARG A 293 3.95 -1.03 32.28
CA ARG A 293 3.82 -2.03 33.36
C ARG A 293 4.48 -3.36 32.99
N THR A 294 4.24 -3.89 31.79
CA THR A 294 4.87 -5.14 31.35
C THR A 294 6.40 -5.00 31.22
N LYS A 295 6.91 -3.81 30.89
CA LYS A 295 8.36 -3.55 30.87
C LYS A 295 8.97 -3.57 32.28
N LEU A 296 8.26 -3.02 33.27
CA LEU A 296 8.69 -3.05 34.68
C LEU A 296 8.66 -4.48 35.24
N GLU A 297 7.57 -5.22 35.03
CA GLU A 297 7.43 -6.63 35.46
C GLU A 297 8.48 -7.55 34.80
N GLY A 298 8.85 -7.30 33.55
CA GLY A 298 9.94 -8.00 32.86
C GLY A 298 11.34 -7.63 33.36
N SER A 299 11.50 -6.47 33.99
CA SER A 299 12.76 -6.02 34.60
C SER A 299 12.96 -6.62 35.99
N ASP A 300 11.89 -6.70 36.80
CA ASP A 300 11.94 -7.27 38.16
C ASP A 300 12.07 -8.80 38.17
N SER A 301 11.74 -9.47 37.06
CA SER A 301 11.87 -10.93 36.91
C SER A 301 13.22 -11.41 36.39
N MET A 302 14.17 -10.50 36.10
CA MET A 302 15.56 -10.87 35.85
C MET A 302 16.35 -10.87 37.15
N PRO A 303 16.86 -12.02 37.64
CA PRO A 303 17.75 -12.01 38.79
C PRO A 303 19.00 -11.21 38.42
N MET A 304 19.37 -10.24 39.27
CA MET A 304 20.67 -9.58 39.20
C MET A 304 21.75 -10.67 39.17
N LYS A 305 22.49 -10.74 38.06
CA LYS A 305 23.76 -11.44 37.96
C LYS A 305 24.88 -10.42 38.02
#